data_AF-A0A292YVH0-F1
#
_entry.id   AF-A0A292YVH0-F1
#
_cell.length_a   1.000
_cell.length_b   1.000
_cell.length_c   1.000
_cell.angle_alpha   90.00
_cell.angle_beta   90.00
_cell.angle_gamma   90.00
#
_symmetry.space_group_name_H-M   'P 1'
#
loop_
_entity.id
_entity.type
_entity.pdbx_description
1 polymer ?
#
loop_
_entity_poly.entity_id
_entity_poly.type
_entity_poly.pdbx_seq_one_letter_code
_entity_poly.pdbx_strand_id
1 'polypeptide(L)' 'MLEVRKGSKTDLAGGSYEVTVTVPDRPDLVDVAVALLGADGRVRTDDDFVFFNTDGHRDQQRLSGKYAR' A
#
# COMPACT_ATOMS: atom_id res chain seq x y z
N MET A 1 7.92 14.60 -9.35
CA MET A 1 7.95 13.41 -8.47
C MET A 1 8.80 13.77 -7.27
N LEU A 2 8.26 13.65 -6.05
CA LEU A 2 9.04 13.91 -4.83
C LEU A 2 9.96 12.71 -4.58
N GLU A 3 11.28 12.95 -4.54
CA GLU A 3 12.23 11.90 -4.19
C GLU A 3 12.32 11.79 -2.66
N VAL A 4 11.85 10.68 -2.12
CA VAL A 4 11.84 10.41 -0.67
C VAL A 4 13.06 9.57 -0.33
N ARG A 5 13.91 10.06 0.57
CA ARG A 5 15.11 9.31 1.00
C ARG A 5 14.73 8.23 2.02
N LYS A 6 15.47 7.12 2.01
CA LYS A 6 15.36 6.09 3.07
C LYS A 6 15.54 6.73 4.44
N GLY A 7 14.63 6.43 5.36
CA GLY A 7 14.64 6.97 6.73
C GLY A 7 14.16 8.41 6.86
N SER A 8 13.73 9.04 5.76
CA SER A 8 13.06 10.34 5.83
C SER A 8 11.58 10.17 6.21
N LYS A 9 11.05 11.17 6.92
CA LYS A 9 9.63 11.35 7.14
C LYS A 9 9.25 12.67 6.50
N THR A 10 8.58 12.62 5.36
CA THR A 10 8.06 13.80 4.68
C THR A 10 6.56 13.85 4.84
N ASP A 11 6.06 14.95 5.36
CA ASP A 11 4.62 15.17 5.46
C ASP A 11 4.03 15.34 4.06
N LEU A 12 2.96 14.61 3.79
CA LEU A 12 2.26 14.66 2.50
C LEU A 12 0.95 15.44 2.68
N ALA A 13 0.69 16.44 1.82
CA ALA A 13 -0.42 17.40 2.00
C ALA A 13 -1.64 17.18 1.07
N GLY A 14 -1.61 16.14 0.25
CA GLY A 14 -2.64 15.74 -0.71
C GLY A 14 -3.64 14.74 -0.12
N GLY A 15 -4.82 14.67 -0.72
CA GLY A 15 -5.92 13.82 -0.24
C GLY A 15 -5.84 12.35 -0.66
N SER A 16 -5.08 12.03 -1.72
CA SER A 16 -4.93 10.68 -2.25
C SER A 16 -3.54 10.46 -2.81
N TYR A 17 -3.01 9.25 -2.66
CA TYR A 17 -1.70 8.85 -3.14
C TYR A 17 -1.78 7.55 -3.92
N GLU A 18 -1.00 7.47 -4.99
CA GLU A 18 -0.78 6.25 -5.75
C GLU A 18 0.63 5.75 -5.45
N VAL A 19 0.74 4.45 -5.15
CA VAL A 19 2.02 3.78 -4.94
C VAL A 19 2.21 2.77 -6.07
N THR A 20 3.22 2.99 -6.90
CA THR A 20 3.61 2.07 -7.96
C THR A 20 4.87 1.31 -7.55
N VAL A 21 4.81 -0.02 -7.57
CA VAL A 21 5.97 -0.89 -7.36
C VAL A 21 6.31 -1.56 -8.68
N THR A 22 7.52 -1.33 -9.18
CA THR A 22 8.01 -1.93 -10.43
C THR A 22 9.11 -2.93 -10.11
N VAL A 23 8.94 -4.16 -10.57
CA VAL A 23 9.91 -5.25 -10.40
C VAL A 23 10.31 -5.74 -11.79
N PRO A 24 11.47 -5.31 -12.31
CA PRO A 24 11.82 -5.51 -13.72
C PRO A 24 11.96 -6.97 -14.13
N ASP A 25 12.52 -7.81 -13.25
CA ASP A 25 12.99 -9.14 -13.66
C ASP A 25 12.10 -10.30 -13.17
N ARG A 26 11.40 -10.13 -12.03
CA ARG A 26 10.55 -11.17 -11.40
C ARG A 26 9.30 -10.57 -10.72
N PRO A 27 8.31 -10.14 -11.50
CA PRO A 27 7.11 -9.48 -10.98
C PRO A 27 6.20 -10.40 -10.14
N ASP A 28 6.39 -11.72 -10.23
CA ASP A 28 5.63 -12.76 -9.54
C ASP A 28 6.09 -13.05 -8.10
N LEU A 29 7.16 -12.42 -7.64
CA LEU A 29 7.75 -12.66 -6.31
C LEU A 29 7.47 -11.56 -5.29
N VAL A 30 6.69 -10.56 -5.66
CA VAL A 30 6.44 -9.41 -4.80
C VAL A 30 4.99 -9.36 -4.40
N ASP A 31 4.77 -9.57 -3.12
CA ASP A 31 3.50 -9.30 -2.47
C ASP A 31 3.51 -7.88 -1.90
N VAL A 32 2.44 -7.14 -2.19
CA VAL A 32 2.22 -5.81 -1.63
C VAL A 32 1.12 -5.89 -0.57
N ALA A 33 1.42 -5.38 0.61
CA ALA A 33 0.49 -5.21 1.71
C ALA A 33 0.52 -3.78 2.24
N VAL A 34 -0.61 -3.29 2.72
CA VAL A 34 -0.80 -1.97 3.31
C VAL A 34 -1.45 -2.15 4.68
N ALA A 35 -0.93 -1.46 5.69
CA ALA A 35 -1.44 -1.52 7.06
C ALA A 35 -1.77 -0.11 7.55
N LEU A 36 -3.01 0.10 7.97
CA LEU A 36 -3.42 1.33 8.63
C LEU A 36 -3.19 1.20 10.13
N LEU A 37 -2.22 1.98 10.61
CA LEU A 37 -1.85 2.00 12.01
C LEU A 37 -2.67 3.03 12.79
N GLY A 38 -2.96 2.70 14.05
CA GLY A 38 -3.47 3.62 15.06
C GLY A 38 -2.34 4.46 15.67
N ALA A 39 -2.71 5.37 16.57
CA ALA A 39 -1.75 6.23 17.27
C ALA A 39 -0.75 5.46 18.15
N ASP A 40 -1.07 4.22 18.52
CA ASP A 40 -0.21 3.32 19.29
C ASP A 40 0.75 2.49 18.42
N GLY A 41 0.74 2.71 17.10
CA GLY A 41 1.59 2.01 16.14
C GLY A 41 1.14 0.58 15.81
N ARG A 42 -0.05 0.15 16.26
CA ARG A 42 -0.64 -1.14 15.90
C ARG A 42 -1.63 -1.01 14.76
N VAL A 43 -1.85 -2.09 14.01
CA VAL A 43 -2.96 -2.17 13.06
C VAL A 43 -4.25 -1.98 13.84
N ARG A 44 -5.12 -1.08 13.38
CA ARG A 44 -6.32 -0.69 14.14
C ARG A 44 -7.32 -1.84 14.27
N THR A 45 -7.56 -2.54 13.17
CA THR A 45 -8.45 -3.70 13.05
C THR A 45 -7.95 -4.65 11.97
N ASP A 46 -8.42 -5.90 11.94
CA ASP A 46 -8.02 -6.84 10.88
C ASP A 46 -8.41 -6.35 9.47
N ASP A 47 -9.48 -5.54 9.36
CA ASP A 47 -9.91 -4.92 8.10
C ASP A 47 -8.95 -3.81 7.61
N ASP A 48 -8.10 -3.30 8.50
CA ASP A 48 -7.12 -2.25 8.21
C ASP A 48 -5.77 -2.81 7.72
N PHE A 49 -5.70 -4.13 7.47
CA PHE A 49 -4.58 -4.80 6.83
C PHE A 49 -4.98 -5.35 5.46
N VAL A 50 -4.60 -4.65 4.39
CA VAL A 50 -4.96 -4.98 3.01
C VAL A 50 -3.78 -5.62 2.29
N PHE A 51 -3.99 -6.80 1.73
CA PHE A 51 -3.03 -7.50 0.87
C PHE A 51 -3.76 -8.05 -0.36
N PHE A 52 -2.99 -8.49 -1.36
CA PHE A 52 -3.47 -8.95 -2.68
C PHE A 52 -4.58 -10.02 -2.66
N ASN A 53 -4.81 -10.72 -1.54
CA ASN A 53 -5.82 -11.76 -1.37
C ASN A 53 -7.06 -11.31 -0.56
N THR A 54 -7.27 -10.00 -0.38
CA THR A 54 -8.47 -9.50 0.32
C THR A 54 -9.54 -9.12 -0.71
N ASP A 55 -10.57 -9.96 -0.86
CA ASP A 55 -11.72 -9.64 -1.70
C ASP A 55 -12.61 -8.58 -1.01
N GLY A 56 -12.37 -7.32 -1.37
CA GLY A 56 -13.32 -6.22 -1.29
C GLY A 56 -13.64 -5.66 0.10
N HIS A 57 -12.94 -4.59 0.52
CA HIS A 57 -13.49 -3.63 1.50
C HIS A 57 -13.12 -2.17 1.18
N ARG A 58 -13.81 -1.25 1.86
CA ARG A 58 -14.42 0.00 1.34
C ARG A 58 -13.52 1.25 1.32
N ASP A 59 -13.84 2.11 0.36
CA ASP A 59 -13.66 3.57 0.23
C ASP A 59 -12.28 4.25 0.43
N GLN A 60 -11.30 3.67 1.14
CA GLN A 60 -10.03 4.38 1.44
C GLN A 60 -8.76 3.71 0.92
N GLN A 61 -8.78 2.41 0.61
CA GLN A 61 -7.62 1.68 0.09
C GLN A 61 -8.05 0.79 -1.06
N ARG A 62 -7.35 0.89 -2.18
CA ARG A 62 -7.60 0.05 -3.36
C ARG A 62 -6.28 -0.38 -3.96
N LEU A 63 -6.02 -1.68 -3.94
CA LEU A 63 -5.00 -2.29 -4.79
C LEU A 63 -5.63 -2.51 -6.18
N SER A 64 -5.13 -1.82 -7.20
CA SER A 64 -5.50 -2.06 -8.59
C SER A 64 -4.37 -2.78 -9.30
N GLY A 65 -4.57 -4.07 -9.59
CA GLY A 65 -3.61 -4.90 -10.29
C GLY A 65 -4.00 -6.37 -10.19
N LYS A 66 -4.90 -6.83 -11.06
CA LYS A 66 -5.09 -8.27 -11.28
C LYS A 66 -4.05 -8.71 -12.30
N TYR A 67 -3.23 -9.70 -11.93
CA TYR A 67 -2.42 -10.46 -12.87
C TYR A 67 -3.31 -10.88 -14.05
N ALA A 68 -3.07 -10.30 -15.23
CA ALA A 68 -3.60 -10.84 -16.48
C ALA A 68 -2.91 -12.20 -16.67
N ARG A 69 -3.71 -13.27 -16.71
CA ARG A 69 -3.26 -14.53 -17.29
C ARG A 69 -3.09 -14.36 -18.80
#